data_AF-A0A522E9Z6-F1
#
_entry.id   AF-A0A522E9Z6-F1
#
_cell.length_a   1.000
_cell.length_b   1.000
_cell.length_c   1.000
_cell.angle_alpha   90.00
_cell.angle_beta   90.00
_cell.angle_gamma   90.00
#
_symmetry.space_group_name_H-M   'P 1'
#
loop_
_entity.id
_entity.type
_entity.pdbx_description
1 polymer ?
#
loop_
_entity_poly.entity_id
_entity_poly.type
_entity_poly.pdbx_seq_one_letter_code
_entity_poly.pdbx_strand_id
1 'polypeptide(L)' 'ASGAEFTFLGRSFMYSVAALGDKGGHHIISILKTQLQQVMEQVCCEKVVDFPEHLVP' A
#
# COMPACT_ATOMS: atom_id res chain seq x y z
N ALA A 1 -5.25 2.77 11.09
CA ALA A 1 -4.23 3.77 10.72
C ALA A 1 -3.49 4.24 11.98
N SER A 2 -2.30 4.85 11.85
CA SER A 2 -1.49 5.30 13.00
C SER A 2 -0.97 6.74 12.84
N GLY A 3 -1.64 7.56 12.00
CA GLY A 3 -1.33 8.98 11.84
C GLY A 3 -0.18 9.35 10.90
N ALA A 4 0.40 8.39 10.17
CA ALA A 4 1.41 8.69 9.16
C ALA A 4 0.78 9.31 7.90
N GLU A 5 1.33 10.43 7.41
CA GLU A 5 0.91 11.07 6.15
C GLU A 5 1.29 10.24 4.92
N PHE A 6 2.47 9.62 4.96
CA PHE A 6 2.98 8.72 3.93
C PHE A 6 4.05 7.78 4.50
N THR A 7 4.46 6.79 3.71
CA THR A 7 5.54 5.86 4.08
C THR A 7 6.41 5.54 2.88
N PHE A 8 7.66 5.16 3.14
CA PHE A 8 8.61 4.72 2.12
C PHE A 8 8.67 3.19 2.05
N LEU A 9 8.87 2.67 0.83
CA LEU A 9 8.98 1.24 0.57
C LEU A 9 10.33 0.94 -0.08
N GLY A 10 11.12 0.05 0.54
CA GLY A 10 12.45 -0.33 0.04
C GLY A 10 12.49 -1.77 -0.45
N ARG A 11 12.65 -2.72 0.48
CA ARG A 11 12.88 -4.14 0.17
C ARG A 11 11.79 -4.78 -0.70
N SER A 12 10.53 -4.37 -0.54
CA SER A 12 9.44 -4.88 -1.38
C SER A 12 9.70 -4.62 -2.87
N PHE A 13 10.05 -3.38 -3.24
CA PHE A 13 10.43 -3.04 -4.60
C PHE A 13 11.71 -3.74 -5.05
N MET A 14 12.74 -3.75 -4.19
CA MET A 14 14.02 -4.41 -4.49
C MET A 14 13.81 -5.89 -4.83
N TYR A 15 13.04 -6.62 -4.03
CA TYR A 15 12.78 -8.05 -4.26
C TYR A 15 11.96 -8.29 -5.53
N SER A 16 10.94 -7.47 -5.80
CA SER A 16 10.14 -7.62 -7.02
C SER A 16 10.94 -7.34 -8.28
N VAL A 17 11.82 -6.33 -8.28
CA VAL A 17 12.74 -6.06 -9.40
C VAL A 17 13.77 -7.18 -9.54
N ALA A 18 14.31 -7.69 -8.43
CA ALA A 18 15.24 -8.83 -8.48
C ALA A 18 14.59 -10.10 -9.08
N ALA A 19 13.30 -10.32 -8.82
CA ALA A 19 12.56 -11.49 -9.31
C ALA A 19 12.03 -11.34 -10.75
N LEU A 20 11.59 -10.14 -11.15
CA LEU A 20 10.86 -9.90 -12.41
C LEU A 20 11.55 -8.90 -13.35
N GLY A 21 12.77 -8.46 -13.01
CA GLY A 21 13.50 -7.41 -13.73
C GLY A 21 12.73 -6.09 -13.75
N ASP A 22 12.83 -5.36 -14.87
CA ASP A 22 12.19 -4.05 -15.06
C ASP A 22 10.68 -4.06 -14.85
N LYS A 23 10.01 -5.19 -15.10
CA LYS A 23 8.56 -5.35 -14.88
C LYS A 23 8.21 -5.44 -13.39
N GLY A 24 9.16 -5.75 -12.54
CA GLY A 24 8.97 -5.94 -11.10
C GLY A 24 8.46 -4.68 -10.39
N GLY A 25 8.93 -3.51 -10.80
CA GLY A 25 8.46 -2.23 -10.24
C GLY A 25 6.98 -1.98 -10.49
N HIS A 26 6.51 -2.23 -11.72
CA HIS A 26 5.08 -2.12 -12.06
C HIS A 26 4.23 -3.21 -11.39
N HIS A 27 4.77 -4.43 -11.28
CA HIS A 27 4.08 -5.54 -10.65
C HIS A 27 3.77 -5.27 -9.17
N ILE A 28 4.78 -4.86 -8.39
CA ILE A 28 4.60 -4.64 -6.95
C ILE A 28 3.71 -3.45 -6.64
N ILE A 29 3.81 -2.34 -7.39
CA ILE A 29 2.94 -1.18 -7.14
C ILE A 29 1.47 -1.50 -7.47
N SER A 30 1.22 -2.34 -8.47
CA SER A 30 -0.13 -2.83 -8.75
C SER A 30 -0.68 -3.64 -7.58
N ILE A 31 0.11 -4.59 -7.06
CA ILE A 31 -0.27 -5.40 -5.90
C ILE A 31 -0.55 -4.53 -4.68
N LEU A 32 0.36 -3.61 -4.35
CA LEU A 32 0.23 -2.74 -3.18
C LEU A 32 -1.01 -1.85 -3.26
N LYS A 33 -1.32 -1.28 -4.44
CA LYS A 33 -2.54 -0.49 -4.63
C LYS A 33 -3.79 -1.33 -4.47
N THR A 34 -3.82 -2.53 -5.06
CA THR A 34 -4.95 -3.46 -4.92
C THR A 34 -5.14 -3.86 -3.46
N GLN A 35 -4.08 -4.20 -2.74
CA GLN A 35 -4.16 -4.59 -1.33
C GLN A 35 -4.59 -3.43 -0.44
N LEU A 36 -4.09 -2.21 -0.68
CA LEU A 36 -4.52 -1.03 0.05
C LEU A 36 -6.03 -0.80 -0.14
N GLN A 37 -6.49 -0.83 -1.40
CA GLN A 37 -7.90 -0.70 -1.73
C GLN A 37 -8.76 -1.78 -1.06
N GLN A 38 -8.33 -3.04 -1.11
CA GLN A 38 -9.03 -4.16 -0.49
C GLN A 38 -9.18 -3.97 1.03
N VAL A 39 -8.11 -3.58 1.72
CA VAL A 39 -8.17 -3.34 3.17
C VAL A 39 -9.07 -2.14 3.48
N MET A 40 -9.02 -1.09 2.67
CA MET A 40 -9.90 0.08 2.80
C MET A 40 -11.38 -0.31 2.68
N GLU A 41 -11.73 -1.12 1.68
CA GLU A 41 -13.09 -1.64 1.50
C GLU A 41 -13.55 -2.50 2.68
N GLN A 42 -12.67 -3.34 3.21
CA GLN A 42 -12.98 -4.21 4.36
C GLN A 42 -13.31 -3.43 5.64
N VAL A 43 -12.74 -2.24 5.81
CA VAL A 43 -12.99 -1.38 6.97
C VAL A 43 -13.93 -0.22 6.65
N CYS A 44 -14.61 -0.25 5.50
CA CYS A 44 -15.53 0.79 5.04
C CYS A 44 -14.89 2.20 4.95
N CYS A 45 -13.60 2.27 4.63
CA CYS A 45 -12.88 3.52 4.41
C CYS A 45 -12.89 3.86 2.91
N GLU A 46 -13.59 4.92 2.52
CA GLU A 46 -13.77 5.25 1.09
C GLU A 46 -12.50 5.86 0.49
N LYS A 47 -11.80 6.75 1.22
CA LYS A 47 -10.64 7.49 0.71
C LYS A 47 -9.50 7.47 1.72
N VAL A 48 -8.27 7.57 1.21
CA VAL A 48 -7.06 7.61 2.06
C VAL A 48 -7.05 8.81 3.02
N VAL A 49 -7.75 9.90 2.68
CA VAL A 49 -7.90 11.07 3.55
C VAL A 49 -8.79 10.80 4.77
N ASP A 50 -9.54 9.70 4.77
CA ASP A 50 -10.42 9.27 5.86
C ASP A 50 -9.68 8.37 6.88
N PHE A 51 -8.39 8.08 6.67
CA PHE A 51 -7.57 7.30 7.60
C PHE A 51 -7.52 7.84 9.05
N PRO A 52 -7.56 9.17 9.31
CA PRO A 52 -7.66 9.70 10.67
C PRO A 52 -8.91 9.24 11.42
N GLU A 53 -10.01 8.88 10.73
CA GLU A 53 -11.22 8.35 11.36
C GLU A 53 -11.10 6.86 11.72
N HIS A 54 -10.03 6.19 11.26
CA HIS A 54 -9.80 4.75 11.40
C HIS A 54 -8.50 4.46 12.16
N LEU A 55 -8.16 5.27 13.16
CA LEU A 55 -6.95 5.09 13.97
C LEU A 55 -7.07 3.85 14.88
N VAL A 56 -5.99 3.06 14.94
CA VAL A 56 -5.89 2.01 15.96
C VAL A 56 -5.53 2.64 17.31
N PRO A 57 -5.98 2.06 18.44
CA PRO A 57 -5.62 2.51 19.77
C PRO A 57 -4.11 2.52 20.03
#